data_AF-A0A3B1CSG2-F1
#
_entry.id   AF-A0A3B1CSG2-F1
#
_cell.length_a   1.000
_cell.length_b   1.000
_cell.length_c   1.000
_cell.angle_alpha   90.00
_cell.angle_beta   90.00
_cell.angle_gamma   90.00
#
_symmetry.space_group_name_H-M   'P 1'
#
loop_
_entity.id
_entity.type
_entity.pdbx_description
1 polymer ?
#
loop_
_entity_poly.entity_id
_entity_poly.type
_entity_poly.pdbx_seq_one_letter_code
_entity_poly.pdbx_strand_id
1 'polypeptide(L)'
;MTKYLNRLLPLLVLLFTALLLMLLCYSGKKHNDEMLKRHVLSLLEGSRVRLTESIKTRVLAIEALSEHLQGHIWKGDPIEEMKEMFIMISDPVYRTFKGFQSINWVNRDGTIEWTYPLKGEELVKAMAGNYSQEAMLKAEKYRSFSITPVIETAGNKPVVSVYYPVVDKKGEIRGYVDGVFEINSLIEASVTDRLDVDFMVMQDGKVLFSSRSETPEGRWPGNHNSSLISSSMAEDVVGISGLSLTFRMWPTERLIRLYRVTHRSQWPILIGLPFMALALSYAVYILQRHYVELKTKDRALRESEIKFRSLVEHSLAGVYLIQDGLFRYVNPRFCEVFGYNSPEEIIDKKGPLDITRSSDWPVVEENPGRRYEGEVESINYVLKAVKANGEVFDIEVYGANTLFNGRPAVIGMLLDIAEKKRLEEQLRQSQKLESIGLLAGGIAHDFNNILMAITGYASLLNMKLKDASLRNHVDQILKASDRAANLTHGLLAFSRRQLLQPQPVYFGKIIRDFEK
;
A
#
# COMPACT_ATOMS: atom_id res chain seq x y z
N MET A 1 -13.90 -5.72 10.00
CA MET A 1 -13.63 -4.49 9.22
C MET A 1 -12.15 -4.35 8.81
N THR A 2 -11.20 -4.54 9.73
CA THR A 2 -9.73 -4.45 9.49
C THR A 2 -9.15 -5.40 8.43
N LYS A 3 -9.68 -6.63 8.30
CA LYS A 3 -9.21 -7.61 7.29
C LYS A 3 -9.51 -7.20 5.83
N TYR A 4 -10.61 -6.49 5.60
CA TYR A 4 -10.99 -5.98 4.28
C TYR A 4 -10.16 -4.75 3.91
N LEU A 5 -9.89 -3.87 4.88
CA LEU A 5 -9.10 -2.66 4.69
C LEU A 5 -7.65 -2.97 4.26
N ASN A 6 -7.03 -4.01 4.85
CA ASN A 6 -5.68 -4.44 4.49
C ASN A 6 -5.56 -5.05 3.08
N ARG A 7 -6.65 -5.61 2.53
CA ARG A 7 -6.66 -6.13 1.15
C ARG A 7 -6.93 -5.04 0.11
N LEU A 8 -7.66 -4.00 0.47
CA LEU A 8 -8.05 -2.92 -0.44
C LEU A 8 -6.97 -1.86 -0.61
N LEU A 9 -6.14 -1.61 0.43
CA LEU A 9 -5.13 -0.55 0.41
C LEU A 9 -4.14 -0.64 -0.78
N PRO A 10 -3.57 -1.81 -1.13
CA PRO A 10 -2.67 -1.91 -2.29
C PRO A 10 -3.39 -1.62 -3.61
N LEU A 11 -4.65 -2.04 -3.71
CA LEU A 11 -5.48 -1.89 -4.89
C LEU A 11 -5.87 -0.41 -5.10
N LEU A 12 -6.12 0.30 -4.01
CA LEU A 12 -6.38 1.74 -3.97
C LEU A 12 -5.14 2.56 -4.39
N VAL A 13 -3.96 2.19 -3.89
CA VAL A 13 -2.68 2.82 -4.28
C VAL A 13 -2.40 2.60 -5.78
N LEU A 14 -2.67 1.40 -6.29
CA LEU A 14 -2.48 1.09 -7.71
C LEU A 14 -3.47 1.86 -8.60
N LEU A 15 -4.75 1.95 -8.20
CA LEU A 15 -5.76 2.73 -8.92
C LEU A 15 -5.41 4.23 -8.93
N PHE A 16 -5.00 4.78 -7.79
CA PHE A 16 -4.65 6.20 -7.67
C PHE A 16 -3.41 6.55 -8.49
N THR A 17 -2.38 5.71 -8.46
CA THR A 17 -1.16 5.90 -9.27
C THR A 17 -1.46 5.80 -10.76
N ALA A 18 -2.30 4.86 -11.20
CA ALA A 18 -2.74 4.76 -12.58
C ALA A 18 -3.53 6.00 -13.04
N LEU A 19 -4.43 6.52 -12.20
CA LEU A 19 -5.19 7.73 -12.48
C LEU A 19 -4.29 8.97 -12.58
N LEU A 20 -3.33 9.12 -11.67
CA LEU A 20 -2.36 10.22 -11.66
C LEU A 20 -1.50 10.20 -12.93
N LEU A 21 -1.03 9.02 -13.35
CA LEU A 21 -0.25 8.85 -14.58
C LEU A 21 -1.07 9.20 -15.83
N MET A 22 -2.34 8.77 -15.90
CA MET A 22 -3.24 9.17 -16.98
C MET A 22 -3.41 10.69 -17.05
N LEU A 23 -3.60 11.35 -15.91
CA LEU A 23 -3.73 12.81 -15.84
C LEU A 23 -2.45 13.54 -16.28
N LEU A 24 -1.28 13.04 -15.87
CA LEU A 24 0.02 13.61 -16.29
C LEU A 24 0.25 13.45 -17.80
N CYS A 25 -0.03 12.27 -18.37
CA CYS A 25 0.04 12.04 -19.82
C CYS A 25 -0.92 12.96 -20.59
N TYR A 26 -2.16 13.07 -20.12
CA TYR A 26 -3.17 13.91 -20.76
C TYR A 26 -2.78 15.40 -20.72
N SER A 27 -2.28 15.87 -19.57
CA SER A 27 -1.83 17.25 -19.39
C SER A 27 -0.61 17.57 -20.28
N GLY A 28 0.39 16.68 -20.32
CA GLY A 28 1.59 16.85 -21.16
C GLY A 28 1.25 16.93 -22.65
N LYS A 29 0.36 16.06 -23.14
CA LYS A 29 -0.13 16.12 -24.53
C LYS A 29 -0.83 17.45 -24.82
N LYS A 30 -1.79 17.83 -23.97
CA LYS A 30 -2.57 19.07 -24.17
C LYS A 30 -1.68 20.32 -24.17
N HIS A 31 -0.68 20.37 -23.29
CA HIS A 31 0.24 21.51 -23.21
C HIS A 31 1.08 21.66 -24.49
N ASN A 32 1.58 20.56 -25.05
CA ASN A 32 2.36 20.60 -26.29
C ASN A 32 1.53 21.02 -27.51
N ASP A 33 0.28 20.53 -27.60
CA ASP A 33 -0.64 20.90 -28.66
C ASP A 33 -0.94 22.41 -28.62
N GLU A 34 -1.08 22.99 -27.41
CA GLU A 34 -1.19 24.44 -27.23
C GLU A 34 0.09 25.18 -27.61
N MET A 35 1.26 24.69 -27.18
CA MET A 35 2.54 25.33 -27.50
C MET A 35 2.83 25.34 -28.99
N LEU A 36 2.53 24.25 -29.70
CA LEU A 36 2.61 24.17 -31.16
C LEU A 36 1.68 25.19 -31.82
N LYS A 37 0.43 25.28 -31.36
CA LYS A 37 -0.54 26.25 -31.89
C LYS A 37 -0.07 27.69 -31.68
N ARG A 38 0.46 28.02 -30.49
CA ARG A 38 1.03 29.35 -30.19
C ARG A 38 2.23 29.67 -31.07
N HIS A 39 3.08 28.69 -31.34
CA HIS A 39 4.24 28.86 -32.22
C HIS A 39 3.82 29.20 -33.66
N VAL A 40 2.87 28.42 -34.23
CA VAL A 40 2.33 28.68 -35.57
C VAL A 40 1.65 30.06 -35.63
N LEU A 41 0.89 30.43 -34.60
CA LEU A 41 0.25 31.75 -34.52
C LEU A 41 1.27 32.90 -34.47
N SER A 42 2.35 32.75 -33.71
CA SER A 42 3.43 33.74 -33.65
C SER A 42 4.15 33.90 -35.00
N LEU A 43 4.37 32.81 -35.73
CA LEU A 43 4.94 32.86 -37.09
C LEU A 43 4.00 33.56 -38.08
N LEU A 44 2.69 33.31 -37.97
CA LEU A 44 1.67 33.96 -38.76
C LEU A 44 1.62 35.46 -38.50
N GLU A 45 1.56 35.88 -37.23
CA GLU A 45 1.59 37.29 -36.84
C GLU A 45 2.85 38.00 -37.36
N GLY A 46 4.02 37.37 -37.19
CA GLY A 46 5.28 37.92 -37.70
C GLY A 46 5.28 38.07 -39.22
N SER A 47 4.71 37.12 -39.94
CA SER A 47 4.62 37.16 -41.41
C SER A 47 3.61 38.20 -41.89
N ARG A 48 2.47 38.35 -41.21
CA ARG A 48 1.50 39.42 -41.45
C ARG A 48 2.13 40.79 -41.28
N VAL A 49 2.83 41.02 -40.17
CA VAL A 49 3.48 42.32 -39.89
C VAL A 49 4.50 42.64 -40.97
N ARG A 50 5.38 41.68 -41.33
CA ARG A 50 6.37 41.88 -42.41
C ARG A 50 5.73 42.18 -43.75
N LEU A 51 4.65 41.48 -44.12
CA LEU A 51 3.95 41.75 -45.38
C LEU A 51 3.30 43.13 -45.38
N THR A 52 2.58 43.47 -44.30
CA THR A 52 1.91 44.75 -44.15
C THR A 52 2.90 45.89 -44.30
N GLU A 53 4.06 45.78 -43.66
CA GLU A 53 5.06 46.84 -43.67
C GLU A 53 5.75 46.91 -45.03
N SER A 54 6.02 45.76 -45.67
CA SER A 54 6.53 45.71 -47.04
C SER A 54 5.60 46.39 -48.06
N ILE A 55 4.27 46.21 -47.92
CA ILE A 55 3.27 46.90 -48.75
C ILE A 55 3.24 48.40 -48.42
N LYS A 56 3.16 48.77 -47.13
CA LYS A 56 3.14 50.19 -46.71
C LYS A 56 4.38 50.95 -47.19
N THR A 57 5.58 50.38 -47.08
CA THR A 57 6.80 51.06 -47.55
C THR A 57 6.74 51.38 -49.05
N ARG A 58 6.11 50.49 -49.83
CA ARG A 58 5.90 50.68 -51.27
C ARG A 58 4.84 51.72 -51.57
N VAL A 59 3.75 51.74 -50.81
CA VAL A 59 2.73 52.80 -50.87
C VAL A 59 3.36 54.16 -50.58
N LEU A 60 4.15 54.27 -49.51
CA LEU A 60 4.85 55.51 -49.14
C LEU A 60 5.81 55.99 -50.24
N ALA A 61 6.44 55.06 -50.96
CA ALA A 61 7.30 55.41 -52.08
C ALA A 61 6.51 56.01 -53.26
N ILE A 62 5.31 55.48 -53.54
CA ILE A 62 4.39 56.02 -54.54
C ILE A 62 3.80 57.36 -54.11
N GLU A 63 3.46 57.50 -52.84
CA GLU A 63 3.04 58.77 -52.23
C GLU A 63 4.11 59.85 -52.42
N ALA A 64 5.36 59.57 -52.04
CA ALA A 64 6.46 60.52 -52.22
C ALA A 64 6.68 60.92 -53.69
N LEU A 65 6.55 59.97 -54.64
CA LEU A 65 6.64 60.26 -56.06
C LEU A 65 5.48 61.15 -56.54
N SER A 66 4.28 60.90 -56.01
CA SER A 66 3.07 61.69 -56.30
C SER A 66 3.19 63.11 -55.77
N GLU A 67 3.67 63.29 -54.54
CA GLU A 67 3.91 64.60 -53.94
C GLU A 67 4.99 65.38 -54.70
N HIS A 68 6.02 64.70 -55.20
CA HIS A 68 7.04 65.33 -56.03
C HIS A 68 6.46 65.88 -57.34
N LEU A 69 5.68 65.07 -58.06
CA LEU A 69 4.99 65.51 -59.29
C LEU A 69 4.00 66.65 -59.01
N GLN A 70 3.25 66.55 -57.91
CA GLN A 70 2.33 67.58 -57.46
C GLN A 70 3.03 68.92 -57.24
N GLY A 71 4.22 68.91 -56.64
CA GLY A 71 5.03 70.12 -56.45
C GLY A 71 5.41 70.82 -57.76
N HIS A 72 5.65 70.06 -58.83
CA HIS A 72 5.94 70.58 -60.17
C HIS A 72 4.68 71.13 -60.88
N ILE A 73 3.56 70.40 -60.80
CA ILE A 73 2.26 70.89 -61.28
C ILE A 73 1.89 72.21 -60.59
N TRP A 74 2.19 72.34 -59.30
CA TRP A 74 1.97 73.58 -58.55
C TRP A 74 2.87 74.73 -59.03
N LYS A 75 4.08 74.46 -59.55
CA LYS A 75 4.96 75.47 -60.14
C LYS A 75 4.50 75.91 -61.53
N GLY A 76 3.59 75.16 -62.16
CA GLY A 76 3.02 75.46 -63.47
C GLY A 76 3.71 74.73 -64.62
N ASP A 77 4.50 73.71 -64.32
CA ASP A 77 5.15 72.88 -65.34
C ASP A 77 4.07 72.09 -66.12
N PRO A 78 4.06 72.12 -67.47
CA PRO A 78 3.10 71.36 -68.27
C PRO A 78 3.27 69.86 -68.07
N ILE A 79 2.17 69.13 -67.85
CA ILE A 79 2.20 67.68 -67.60
C ILE A 79 2.87 66.97 -68.78
N GLU A 80 2.57 67.37 -70.01
CA GLU A 80 3.11 66.79 -71.24
C GLU A 80 4.64 66.86 -71.33
N GLU A 81 5.28 67.82 -70.67
CA GLU A 81 6.73 68.02 -70.63
C GLU A 81 7.41 67.28 -69.44
N MET A 82 6.63 66.73 -68.51
CA MET A 82 7.13 66.09 -67.30
C MET A 82 7.56 64.61 -67.49
N LYS A 83 7.40 64.04 -68.68
CA LYS A 83 7.68 62.62 -68.95
C LYS A 83 9.12 62.19 -68.61
N GLU A 84 10.12 62.97 -69.02
CA GLU A 84 11.53 62.64 -68.73
C GLU A 84 11.83 62.73 -67.23
N MET A 85 11.26 63.72 -66.55
CA MET A 85 11.36 63.88 -65.11
C MET A 85 10.68 62.73 -64.36
N PHE A 86 9.48 62.33 -64.78
CA PHE A 86 8.75 61.18 -64.22
C PHE A 86 9.60 59.92 -64.27
N ILE A 87 10.23 59.64 -65.42
CA ILE A 87 11.14 58.51 -65.59
C ILE A 87 12.35 58.64 -64.66
N MET A 88 12.95 59.83 -64.57
CA MET A 88 14.11 60.11 -63.72
C MET A 88 13.83 59.87 -62.23
N ILE A 89 12.67 60.29 -61.72
CA ILE A 89 12.29 60.11 -60.31
C ILE A 89 11.74 58.72 -60.01
N SER A 90 11.22 58.01 -61.01
CA SER A 90 10.71 56.63 -60.88
C SER A 90 11.83 55.59 -60.80
N ASP A 91 12.98 55.82 -61.48
CA ASP A 91 14.08 54.86 -61.50
C ASP A 91 14.64 54.50 -60.12
N PRO A 92 14.97 55.47 -59.23
CA PRO A 92 15.43 55.15 -57.88
C PRO A 92 14.41 54.34 -57.08
N VAL A 93 13.12 54.67 -57.18
CA VAL A 93 12.04 53.96 -56.46
C VAL A 93 11.92 52.52 -56.97
N TYR A 94 11.87 52.35 -58.28
CA TYR A 94 11.78 51.05 -58.94
C TYR A 94 12.97 50.13 -58.59
N ARG A 95 14.19 50.67 -58.56
CA ARG A 95 15.40 49.89 -58.21
C ARG A 95 15.53 49.60 -56.72
N THR A 96 15.09 50.52 -55.87
CA THR A 96 15.22 50.39 -54.40
C THR A 96 14.28 49.33 -53.85
N PHE A 97 13.01 49.30 -54.31
CA PHE A 97 12.00 48.39 -53.79
C PHE A 97 11.78 47.22 -54.76
N LYS A 98 12.30 46.04 -54.42
CA LYS A 98 12.10 44.82 -55.22
C LYS A 98 10.61 44.51 -55.43
N GLY A 99 10.24 43.94 -56.57
CA GLY A 99 8.87 43.48 -56.84
C GLY A 99 7.94 44.51 -57.49
N PHE A 100 8.38 45.77 -57.67
CA PHE A 100 7.74 46.65 -58.65
C PHE A 100 7.81 46.02 -60.04
N GLN A 101 6.68 45.92 -60.73
CA GLN A 101 6.60 45.55 -62.14
C GLN A 101 6.68 46.80 -63.02
N SER A 102 5.94 47.84 -62.63
CA SER A 102 5.95 49.15 -63.28
C SER A 102 5.49 50.26 -62.33
N ILE A 103 5.87 51.49 -62.65
CA ILE A 103 5.34 52.74 -62.08
C ILE A 103 4.78 53.54 -63.26
N ASN A 104 3.51 53.91 -63.18
CA ASN A 104 2.75 54.46 -64.29
C ASN A 104 2.18 55.84 -63.95
N TRP A 105 2.13 56.74 -64.92
CA TRP A 105 1.26 57.92 -64.88
C TRP A 105 -0.05 57.58 -65.56
N VAL A 106 -1.16 57.81 -64.86
CA VAL A 106 -2.51 57.48 -65.30
C VAL A 106 -3.35 58.75 -65.33
N ASN A 107 -3.94 59.04 -66.48
CA ASN A 107 -4.84 60.16 -66.64
C ASN A 107 -6.18 59.92 -65.92
N ARG A 108 -6.97 60.98 -65.79
CA ARG A 108 -8.25 60.93 -65.08
C ARG A 108 -9.25 59.93 -65.68
N ASP A 109 -9.16 59.67 -66.98
CA ASP A 109 -9.98 58.69 -67.69
C ASP A 109 -9.48 57.24 -67.52
N GLY A 110 -8.37 57.02 -66.81
CA GLY A 110 -7.76 55.72 -66.58
C GLY A 110 -6.75 55.32 -67.65
N THR A 111 -6.44 56.18 -68.61
CA THR A 111 -5.44 55.88 -69.63
C THR A 111 -4.03 56.00 -69.06
N ILE A 112 -3.23 54.94 -69.21
CA ILE A 112 -1.81 54.95 -68.83
C ILE A 112 -1.04 55.73 -69.91
N GLU A 113 -0.48 56.88 -69.55
CA GLU A 113 0.26 57.73 -70.50
C GLU A 113 1.76 57.44 -70.48
N TRP A 114 2.34 57.28 -69.29
CA TRP A 114 3.77 57.03 -69.10
C TRP A 114 3.97 55.80 -68.22
N THR A 115 5.01 55.02 -68.50
CA THR A 115 5.34 53.80 -67.74
C THR A 115 6.84 53.68 -67.55
N TYR A 116 7.24 53.21 -66.37
CA TYR A 116 8.62 52.89 -66.04
C TYR A 116 8.71 51.52 -65.35
N PRO A 117 9.56 50.58 -65.82
CA PRO A 117 10.40 50.66 -67.01
C PRO A 117 9.57 50.53 -68.29
N LEU A 118 10.08 51.06 -69.41
CA LEU A 118 9.50 50.88 -70.74
C LEU A 118 9.67 49.41 -71.19
N LYS A 119 8.84 48.48 -70.70
CA LYS A 119 8.85 47.06 -71.11
C LYS A 119 7.43 46.55 -71.42
N GLY A 120 7.26 46.07 -72.67
CA GLY A 120 6.20 45.17 -73.15
C GLY A 120 4.75 45.70 -73.07
N GLU A 121 4.14 45.99 -74.23
CA GLU A 121 2.75 46.46 -74.38
C GLU A 121 1.67 45.57 -73.71
N GLU A 122 1.97 44.30 -73.39
CA GLU A 122 1.00 43.34 -72.85
C GLU A 122 0.65 43.58 -71.37
N LEU A 123 1.57 44.08 -70.53
CA LEU A 123 1.29 44.33 -69.11
C LEU A 123 0.33 45.52 -68.94
N VAL A 124 0.51 46.54 -69.79
CA VAL A 124 -0.20 47.82 -69.77
C VAL A 124 -1.67 47.66 -70.17
N LYS A 125 -1.99 46.74 -71.10
CA LYS A 125 -3.38 46.49 -71.55
C LYS A 125 -4.21 45.70 -70.54
N ALA A 126 -3.61 44.83 -69.72
CA ALA A 126 -4.33 44.00 -68.76
C ALA A 126 -4.82 44.79 -67.52
N MET A 127 -4.24 45.96 -67.24
CA MET A 127 -4.56 46.76 -66.05
C MET A 127 -5.67 47.81 -66.27
N ALA A 128 -6.20 47.94 -67.49
CA ALA A 128 -7.29 48.89 -67.82
C ALA A 128 -8.69 48.26 -67.65
N GLY A 129 -8.95 47.66 -66.48
CA GLY A 129 -10.24 47.01 -66.15
C GLY A 129 -11.05 47.74 -65.06
N ASN A 130 -12.23 47.21 -64.72
CA ASN A 130 -13.14 47.80 -63.73
C ASN A 130 -12.51 48.02 -62.33
N TYR A 131 -11.57 47.15 -61.91
CA TYR A 131 -10.90 47.24 -60.61
C TYR A 131 -10.06 48.52 -60.47
N SER A 132 -9.46 48.97 -61.56
CA SER A 132 -8.64 50.18 -61.62
C SER A 132 -9.50 51.44 -61.47
N GLN A 133 -10.67 51.47 -62.12
CA GLN A 133 -11.63 52.55 -61.95
C GLN A 133 -12.17 52.63 -60.52
N GLU A 134 -12.49 51.49 -59.91
CA GLU A 134 -12.97 51.47 -58.52
C GLU A 134 -11.90 51.96 -57.53
N ALA A 135 -10.64 51.53 -57.71
CA ALA A 135 -9.53 51.99 -56.88
C ALA A 135 -9.24 53.49 -57.09
N MET A 136 -9.25 53.98 -58.32
CA MET A 136 -9.10 55.42 -58.61
C MET A 136 -10.20 56.27 -57.98
N LEU A 137 -11.47 55.83 -58.07
CA LEU A 137 -12.61 56.51 -57.44
C LEU A 137 -12.49 56.53 -55.91
N LYS A 138 -12.02 55.43 -55.29
CA LYS A 138 -11.74 55.39 -53.85
C LYS A 138 -10.60 56.35 -53.49
N ALA A 139 -9.51 56.35 -54.26
CA ALA A 139 -8.38 57.23 -54.05
C ALA A 139 -8.79 58.71 -54.15
N GLU A 140 -9.61 59.06 -55.14
CA GLU A 140 -10.20 60.38 -55.33
C GLU A 140 -11.10 60.78 -54.15
N LYS A 141 -12.02 59.89 -53.76
CA LYS A 141 -12.96 60.13 -52.65
C LYS A 141 -12.25 60.42 -51.33
N TYR A 142 -11.20 59.66 -51.03
CA TYR A 142 -10.47 59.77 -49.75
C TYR A 142 -9.24 60.69 -49.82
N ARG A 143 -8.92 61.23 -51.00
CA ARG A 143 -7.71 62.04 -51.25
C ARG A 143 -6.45 61.37 -50.69
N SER A 144 -6.38 60.06 -50.86
CA SER A 144 -5.30 59.21 -50.35
C SER A 144 -5.14 58.01 -51.29
N PHE A 145 -4.19 57.13 -50.99
CA PHE A 145 -3.95 55.95 -51.82
C PHE A 145 -5.13 54.97 -51.78
N SER A 146 -5.33 54.24 -52.88
CA SER A 146 -6.17 53.04 -52.91
C SER A 146 -5.41 51.91 -53.59
N ILE A 147 -5.56 50.70 -53.06
CA ILE A 147 -4.94 49.50 -53.59
C ILE A 147 -6.03 48.64 -54.23
N THR A 148 -5.75 48.09 -55.40
CA THR A 148 -6.65 47.11 -56.02
C THR A 148 -6.61 45.78 -55.25
N PRO A 149 -7.67 44.96 -55.37
CA PRO A 149 -7.54 43.53 -55.10
C PRO A 149 -6.46 42.93 -56.03
N VAL A 150 -5.98 41.73 -55.72
CA VAL A 150 -4.99 41.04 -56.58
C VAL A 150 -5.59 40.78 -57.97
N ILE A 151 -4.89 41.25 -59.00
CA ILE A 151 -5.26 41.16 -60.42
C ILE A 151 -4.34 40.13 -61.09
N GLU A 152 -4.93 39.21 -61.85
CA GLU A 152 -4.16 38.30 -62.70
C GLU A 152 -3.83 38.98 -64.03
N THR A 153 -2.54 39.04 -64.37
CA THR A 153 -2.06 39.59 -65.65
C THR A 153 -1.93 38.50 -66.70
N ALA A 154 -1.92 38.87 -67.99
CA ALA A 154 -1.75 37.93 -69.12
C ALA A 154 -0.46 37.08 -69.06
N GLY A 155 0.54 37.51 -68.28
CA GLY A 155 1.77 36.77 -67.99
C GLY A 155 1.71 35.86 -66.76
N ASN A 156 0.51 35.59 -66.21
CA ASN A 156 0.25 34.72 -65.07
C ASN A 156 0.93 35.13 -63.75
N LYS A 157 1.25 36.43 -63.61
CA LYS A 157 1.78 37.01 -62.37
C LYS A 157 0.68 37.79 -61.65
N PRO A 158 0.31 37.42 -60.42
CA PRO A 158 -0.65 38.18 -59.63
C PRO A 158 -0.01 39.50 -59.18
N VAL A 159 -0.67 40.61 -59.49
CA VAL A 159 -0.20 41.96 -59.16
C VAL A 159 -1.25 42.74 -58.37
N VAL A 160 -0.80 43.78 -57.67
CA VAL A 160 -1.65 44.81 -57.09
C VAL A 160 -1.19 46.18 -57.56
N SER A 161 -2.16 47.04 -57.86
CA SER A 161 -1.94 48.42 -58.26
C SER A 161 -2.26 49.36 -57.11
N VAL A 162 -1.37 50.32 -56.86
CA VAL A 162 -1.55 51.37 -55.86
C VAL A 162 -1.72 52.69 -56.58
N TYR A 163 -2.93 53.24 -56.54
CA TYR A 163 -3.26 54.53 -57.12
C TYR A 163 -3.14 55.62 -56.07
N TYR A 164 -2.35 56.63 -56.38
CA TYR A 164 -2.23 57.83 -55.56
C TYR A 164 -2.61 59.07 -56.39
N PRO A 165 -3.59 59.88 -55.96
CA PRO A 165 -4.08 61.01 -56.74
C PRO A 165 -3.10 62.18 -56.70
N VAL A 166 -2.86 62.79 -57.84
CA VAL A 166 -2.05 64.01 -57.96
C VAL A 166 -2.97 65.19 -58.24
N VAL A 167 -2.91 66.19 -57.36
CA VAL A 167 -3.85 67.33 -57.38
C VAL A 167 -3.15 68.64 -57.71
N ASP A 168 -3.84 69.53 -58.42
CA ASP A 168 -3.32 70.88 -58.66
C ASP A 168 -3.53 71.83 -57.47
N LYS A 169 -3.13 73.10 -57.62
CA LYS A 169 -3.30 74.15 -56.60
C LYS A 169 -4.75 74.42 -56.21
N LYS A 170 -5.71 74.09 -57.09
CA LYS A 170 -7.16 74.25 -56.85
C LYS A 170 -7.78 73.00 -56.23
N GLY A 171 -6.99 71.93 -56.05
CA GLY A 171 -7.46 70.65 -55.55
C GLY A 171 -8.15 69.80 -56.63
N GLU A 172 -8.02 70.13 -57.91
CA GLU A 172 -8.50 69.29 -59.01
C GLU A 172 -7.52 68.15 -59.25
N ILE A 173 -8.03 66.92 -59.42
CA ILE A 173 -7.19 65.76 -59.76
C ILE A 173 -6.76 65.89 -61.22
N ARG A 174 -5.44 65.90 -61.43
CA ARG A 174 -4.82 65.96 -62.76
C ARG A 174 -4.48 64.57 -63.30
N GLY A 175 -4.26 63.61 -62.42
CA GLY A 175 -3.97 62.22 -62.75
C GLY A 175 -3.62 61.43 -61.50
N TYR A 176 -3.06 60.25 -61.70
CA TYR A 176 -2.67 59.33 -60.64
C TYR A 176 -1.30 58.76 -60.94
N VAL A 177 -0.51 58.55 -59.88
CA VAL A 177 0.63 57.64 -59.95
C VAL A 177 0.11 56.25 -59.59
N ASP A 178 0.37 55.28 -60.46
CA ASP A 178 0.04 53.87 -60.27
C ASP A 178 1.33 53.06 -60.07
N GLY A 179 1.52 52.55 -58.84
CA GLY A 179 2.59 51.60 -58.53
C GLY A 179 2.09 50.17 -58.63
N VAL A 180 2.67 49.38 -59.53
CA VAL A 180 2.27 47.99 -59.78
C VAL A 180 3.27 47.04 -59.15
N PHE A 181 2.80 46.14 -58.29
CA PHE A 181 3.64 45.21 -57.53
C PHE A 181 3.25 43.76 -57.77
N GLU A 182 4.23 42.88 -57.92
CA GLU A 182 4.01 41.44 -57.86
C GLU A 182 3.82 40.99 -56.41
N ILE A 183 2.62 40.54 -56.05
CA ILE A 183 2.27 40.23 -54.66
C ILE A 183 2.99 38.96 -54.17
N ASN A 184 3.24 37.99 -55.05
CA ASN A 184 3.89 36.73 -54.69
C ASN A 184 5.27 36.95 -54.11
N SER A 185 6.10 37.78 -54.76
CA SER A 185 7.42 38.15 -54.25
C SER A 185 7.37 38.77 -52.84
N LEU A 186 6.31 39.52 -52.50
CA LEU A 186 6.15 40.13 -51.18
C LEU A 186 5.69 39.12 -50.12
N ILE A 187 4.75 38.24 -50.49
CA ILE A 187 4.29 37.12 -49.65
C ILE A 187 5.48 36.18 -49.36
N GLU A 188 6.27 35.89 -50.39
CA GLU A 188 7.42 35.02 -50.29
C GLU A 188 8.52 35.56 -49.39
N ALA A 189 8.74 36.87 -49.41
CA ALA A 189 9.71 37.55 -48.55
C ALA A 189 9.20 37.74 -47.11
N SER A 190 7.88 37.74 -46.90
CA SER A 190 7.30 37.92 -45.55
C SER A 190 7.34 36.65 -44.72
N VAL A 191 7.44 35.47 -45.35
CA VAL A 191 7.59 34.19 -44.67
C VAL A 191 9.07 33.79 -44.62
N THR A 192 9.72 34.12 -43.51
CA THR A 192 11.18 33.94 -43.32
C THR A 192 11.60 32.50 -43.03
N ASP A 193 10.69 31.64 -42.54
CA ASP A 193 11.03 30.29 -42.07
C ASP A 193 10.14 29.22 -42.72
N ARG A 194 10.41 28.95 -44.01
CA ARG A 194 9.64 27.99 -44.84
C ARG A 194 9.84 26.54 -44.44
N LEU A 195 10.80 26.25 -43.56
CA LEU A 195 11.17 24.87 -43.23
C LEU A 195 10.24 24.23 -42.19
N ASP A 196 9.54 25.06 -41.40
CA ASP A 196 8.78 24.59 -40.24
C ASP A 196 7.26 24.71 -40.42
N VAL A 197 6.78 25.54 -41.34
CA VAL A 197 5.35 25.74 -41.62
C VAL A 197 5.01 25.68 -43.11
N ASP A 198 3.87 25.05 -43.41
CA ASP A 198 3.19 25.19 -44.70
C ASP A 198 2.23 26.39 -44.61
N PHE A 199 2.11 27.16 -45.68
CA PHE A 199 1.19 28.30 -45.75
C PHE A 199 0.46 28.43 -47.09
N MET A 200 -0.67 29.11 -47.03
CA MET A 200 -1.52 29.48 -48.17
C MET A 200 -2.04 30.90 -47.99
N VAL A 201 -2.13 31.64 -49.08
CA VAL A 201 -2.72 32.99 -49.14
C VAL A 201 -3.87 32.99 -50.13
N MET A 202 -4.99 33.57 -49.72
CA MET A 202 -6.21 33.61 -50.51
C MET A 202 -6.81 35.02 -50.52
N GLN A 203 -7.63 35.30 -51.52
CA GLN A 203 -8.49 36.48 -51.58
C GLN A 203 -9.86 36.04 -52.09
N ASP A 204 -10.92 36.46 -51.40
CA ASP A 204 -12.32 36.13 -51.75
C ASP A 204 -12.56 34.62 -52.00
N GLY A 205 -11.85 33.77 -51.26
CA GLY A 205 -11.93 32.31 -51.37
C GLY A 205 -11.08 31.68 -52.50
N LYS A 206 -10.46 32.49 -53.38
CA LYS A 206 -9.52 32.03 -54.41
C LYS A 206 -8.10 31.97 -53.85
N VAL A 207 -7.41 30.85 -54.09
CA VAL A 207 -6.00 30.68 -53.69
C VAL A 207 -5.11 31.50 -54.62
N LEU A 208 -4.33 32.40 -54.03
CA LEU A 208 -3.39 33.27 -54.74
C LEU A 208 -1.97 32.71 -54.68
N PHE A 209 -1.58 32.18 -53.53
CA PHE A 209 -0.26 31.62 -53.32
C PHE A 209 -0.32 30.41 -52.40
N SER A 210 0.51 29.41 -52.69
CA SER A 210 0.69 28.22 -51.86
C SER A 210 2.17 27.87 -51.78
N SER A 211 2.63 27.59 -50.57
CA SER A 211 3.97 27.02 -50.34
C SER A 211 4.14 25.59 -50.87
N ARG A 212 3.04 24.85 -51.08
CA ARG A 212 3.05 23.54 -51.73
C ARG A 212 2.60 23.68 -53.18
N SER A 213 3.44 23.28 -54.13
CA SER A 213 3.00 23.07 -55.51
C SER A 213 1.94 21.98 -55.53
N GLU A 214 0.74 22.30 -56.01
CA GLU A 214 -0.37 21.39 -56.35
C GLU A 214 -0.37 20.02 -55.67
N THR A 215 -1.26 19.82 -54.68
CA THR A 215 -1.66 18.44 -54.38
C THR A 215 -2.44 17.91 -55.58
N PRO A 216 -2.17 16.69 -56.10
CA PRO A 216 -2.82 16.14 -57.29
C PRO A 216 -4.36 15.97 -57.20
N GLU A 217 -5.00 16.34 -56.10
CA GLU A 217 -6.42 16.04 -55.83
C GLU A 217 -7.16 17.15 -55.05
N GLY A 218 -6.61 18.37 -54.95
CA GLY A 218 -7.30 19.47 -54.23
C GLY A 218 -7.51 19.23 -52.72
N ARG A 219 -6.79 18.27 -52.13
CA ARG A 219 -6.90 17.90 -50.71
C ARG A 219 -5.86 18.65 -49.87
N TRP A 220 -6.26 19.81 -49.37
CA TRP A 220 -5.54 20.53 -48.31
C TRP A 220 -5.63 19.79 -46.97
N PRO A 221 -4.80 20.11 -45.95
CA PRO A 221 -4.66 19.34 -44.71
C PRO A 221 -5.93 19.10 -43.89
N GLY A 222 -7.07 19.72 -44.24
CA GLY A 222 -8.39 19.30 -43.74
C GLY A 222 -8.77 17.86 -44.10
N ASN A 223 -8.06 17.21 -45.03
CA ASN A 223 -8.25 15.80 -45.42
C ASN A 223 -7.14 14.85 -44.91
N HIS A 224 -6.18 15.34 -44.11
CA HIS A 224 -5.27 14.46 -43.40
C HIS A 224 -5.95 13.93 -42.13
N ASN A 225 -5.95 12.62 -41.95
CA ASN A 225 -6.46 11.92 -40.75
C ASN A 225 -5.72 12.26 -39.44
N SER A 226 -4.86 13.29 -39.41
CA SER A 226 -4.23 13.77 -38.17
C SER A 226 -4.97 15.00 -37.66
N SER A 227 -5.85 14.78 -36.68
CA SER A 227 -6.63 15.83 -35.99
C SER A 227 -5.80 17.04 -35.53
N LEU A 228 -4.51 16.81 -35.27
CA LEU A 228 -3.52 17.79 -34.85
C LEU A 228 -3.16 18.83 -35.91
N ILE A 229 -3.02 18.44 -37.19
CA ILE A 229 -2.69 19.41 -38.25
C ILE A 229 -3.86 20.39 -38.42
N SER A 230 -5.09 19.87 -38.42
CA SER A 230 -6.30 20.70 -38.49
C SER A 230 -6.50 21.57 -37.26
N SER A 231 -6.24 21.07 -36.05
CA SER A 231 -6.50 21.83 -34.80
C SER A 231 -5.46 22.91 -34.51
N SER A 232 -4.26 22.78 -35.08
CA SER A 232 -3.14 23.72 -34.90
C SER A 232 -2.96 24.67 -36.09
N MET A 233 -3.91 24.68 -37.04
CA MET A 233 -3.97 25.68 -38.10
C MET A 233 -4.26 27.06 -37.51
N ALA A 234 -3.55 28.07 -38.01
CA ALA A 234 -3.80 29.47 -37.69
C ALA A 234 -4.23 30.22 -38.96
N GLU A 235 -5.19 31.12 -38.81
CA GLU A 235 -5.71 31.99 -39.87
C GLU A 235 -5.70 33.44 -39.39
N ASP A 236 -5.30 34.35 -40.28
CA ASP A 236 -5.35 35.79 -40.04
C ASP A 236 -5.58 36.51 -41.38
N VAL A 237 -6.06 37.75 -41.33
CA VAL A 237 -6.39 38.57 -42.52
C VAL A 237 -5.54 39.83 -42.56
N VAL A 238 -4.91 40.07 -43.70
CA VAL A 238 -4.18 41.30 -44.00
C VAL A 238 -5.08 42.22 -44.81
N GLY A 239 -5.58 43.29 -44.19
CA GLY A 239 -6.42 44.30 -44.84
C GLY A 239 -5.67 45.62 -45.02
N ILE A 240 -5.53 46.10 -46.26
CA ILE A 240 -4.90 47.38 -46.59
C ILE A 240 -5.68 48.07 -47.71
N SER A 241 -6.42 49.14 -47.39
CA SER A 241 -7.12 50.06 -48.33
C SER A 241 -7.54 49.44 -49.69
N GLY A 242 -8.44 48.46 -49.66
CA GLY A 242 -8.97 47.79 -50.86
C GLY A 242 -8.39 46.38 -51.15
N LEU A 243 -7.26 46.04 -50.52
CA LEU A 243 -6.67 44.70 -50.53
C LEU A 243 -7.06 43.92 -49.27
N SER A 244 -7.51 42.67 -49.43
CA SER A 244 -7.82 41.74 -48.33
C SER A 244 -7.23 40.37 -48.62
N LEU A 245 -6.22 39.95 -47.86
CA LEU A 245 -5.53 38.67 -48.03
C LEU A 245 -5.72 37.80 -46.79
N THR A 246 -6.35 36.64 -46.95
CA THR A 246 -6.45 35.63 -45.90
C THR A 246 -5.21 34.76 -45.91
N PHE A 247 -4.45 34.78 -44.82
CA PHE A 247 -3.30 33.91 -44.58
C PHE A 247 -3.72 32.71 -43.74
N ARG A 248 -3.33 31.52 -44.19
CA ARG A 248 -3.43 30.28 -43.41
C ARG A 248 -2.08 29.62 -43.27
N MET A 249 -1.77 29.13 -42.08
CA MET A 249 -0.54 28.41 -41.77
C MET A 249 -0.82 27.10 -41.04
N TRP A 250 -0.06 26.07 -41.39
CA TRP A 250 -0.07 24.75 -40.77
C TRP A 250 1.35 24.36 -40.33
N PRO A 251 1.48 23.64 -39.20
CA PRO A 251 2.76 23.07 -38.84
C PRO A 251 3.13 21.93 -39.80
N THR A 252 4.41 21.87 -40.20
CA THR A 252 4.91 20.74 -40.99
C THR A 252 5.01 19.46 -40.15
N GLU A 253 5.07 18.30 -40.81
CA GLU A 253 5.34 17.01 -40.14
C GLU A 253 6.66 17.01 -39.34
N ARG A 254 7.66 17.80 -39.79
CA ARG A 254 8.91 17.98 -39.06
C ARG A 254 8.68 18.70 -37.74
N LEU A 255 7.97 19.82 -37.76
CA LEU A 255 7.66 20.61 -36.57
C LEU A 255 6.80 19.82 -35.57
N ILE A 256 5.81 19.08 -36.07
CA ILE A 256 4.97 18.19 -35.25
C ILE A 256 5.82 17.12 -34.56
N ARG A 257 6.78 16.52 -35.29
CA ARG A 257 7.71 15.54 -34.71
C ARG A 257 8.59 16.16 -33.64
N LEU A 258 9.10 17.38 -33.83
CA LEU A 258 9.92 18.07 -32.82
C LEU A 258 9.15 18.22 -31.50
N TYR A 259 7.93 18.76 -31.56
CA TYR A 259 7.08 18.91 -30.37
C TYR A 259 6.61 17.57 -29.77
N ARG A 260 6.59 16.48 -30.56
CA ARG A 260 6.26 15.13 -30.08
C ARG A 260 7.47 14.41 -29.45
N VAL A 261 8.69 14.60 -29.97
CA VAL A 261 9.93 13.94 -29.49
C VAL A 261 10.33 14.43 -28.11
N THR A 262 10.04 15.69 -27.76
CA THR A 262 10.26 16.25 -26.41
C THR A 262 9.53 15.45 -25.32
N HIS A 263 8.50 14.66 -25.67
CA HIS A 263 7.79 13.78 -24.75
C HIS A 263 8.51 12.45 -24.47
N ARG A 264 9.48 12.01 -25.30
CA ARG A 264 10.20 10.74 -25.08
C ARG A 264 10.98 10.73 -23.75
N SER A 265 11.40 11.91 -23.26
CA SER A 265 12.11 12.07 -21.99
C SER A 265 11.24 11.86 -20.74
N GLN A 266 9.91 11.87 -20.85
CA GLN A 266 8.99 11.66 -19.73
C GLN A 266 8.57 10.18 -19.54
N TRP A 267 8.82 9.33 -20.53
CA TRP A 267 8.52 7.89 -20.45
C TRP A 267 9.21 7.18 -19.27
N PRO A 268 10.48 7.48 -18.91
CA PRO A 268 11.11 6.89 -17.74
C PRO A 268 10.38 7.23 -16.43
N ILE A 269 9.81 8.44 -16.33
CA ILE A 269 9.04 8.87 -15.13
C ILE A 269 7.70 8.14 -15.10
N LEU A 270 7.02 8.06 -16.25
CA LEU A 270 5.72 7.41 -16.38
C LEU A 270 5.78 5.89 -16.15
N ILE A 271 6.88 5.24 -16.50
CA ILE A 271 7.11 3.81 -16.24
C ILE A 271 7.70 3.59 -14.82
N GLY A 272 8.60 4.46 -14.37
CA GLY A 272 9.30 4.28 -13.10
C GLY A 272 8.44 4.48 -11.85
N LEU A 273 7.56 5.49 -11.84
CA LEU A 273 6.67 5.77 -10.70
C LEU A 273 5.73 4.61 -10.32
N PRO A 274 5.01 3.95 -11.26
CA PRO A 274 4.16 2.82 -10.91
C PRO A 274 4.97 1.62 -10.42
N PHE A 275 6.14 1.34 -11.00
CA PHE A 275 7.04 0.28 -10.51
C PHE A 275 7.53 0.56 -9.09
N MET A 276 7.91 1.81 -8.79
CA MET A 276 8.32 2.23 -7.45
C MET A 276 7.18 2.12 -6.44
N ALA A 277 5.97 2.53 -6.83
CA ALA A 277 4.78 2.41 -5.97
C ALA A 277 4.43 0.95 -5.67
N LEU A 278 4.54 0.07 -6.67
CA LEU A 278 4.29 -1.37 -6.52
C LEU A 278 5.34 -2.03 -5.63
N ALA A 279 6.62 -1.66 -5.79
CA ALA A 279 7.71 -2.10 -4.92
C ALA A 279 7.53 -1.63 -3.46
N LEU A 280 7.15 -0.36 -3.26
CA LEU A 280 6.90 0.19 -1.92
C LEU A 280 5.70 -0.49 -1.26
N SER A 281 4.61 -0.72 -1.99
CA SER A 281 3.43 -1.45 -1.50
C SER A 281 3.78 -2.87 -1.09
N TYR A 282 4.59 -3.57 -1.90
CA TYR A 282 5.08 -4.91 -1.59
C TYR A 282 5.98 -4.93 -0.35
N ALA A 283 6.88 -3.96 -0.21
CA ALA A 283 7.74 -3.81 0.97
C ALA A 283 6.92 -3.59 2.25
N VAL A 284 5.91 -2.70 2.21
CA VAL A 284 5.01 -2.45 3.35
C VAL A 284 4.23 -3.72 3.71
N TYR A 285 3.75 -4.48 2.73
CA TYR A 285 3.06 -5.74 2.96
C TYR A 285 3.95 -6.77 3.69
N ILE A 286 5.20 -6.92 3.27
CA ILE A 286 6.16 -7.82 3.92
C ILE A 286 6.42 -7.40 5.37
N LEU A 287 6.68 -6.10 5.59
CA LEU A 287 6.93 -5.57 6.94
C LEU A 287 5.74 -5.79 7.87
N GLN A 288 4.52 -5.53 7.41
CA GLN A 288 3.32 -5.80 8.19
C GLN A 288 3.17 -7.27 8.55
N ARG A 289 3.38 -8.17 7.59
CA ARG A 289 3.30 -9.62 7.82
C ARG A 289 4.31 -10.07 8.87
N HIS A 290 5.56 -9.61 8.75
CA HIS A 290 6.63 -9.94 9.70
C HIS A 290 6.36 -9.39 11.10
N TYR A 291 5.86 -8.16 11.21
CA TYR A 291 5.48 -7.55 12.50
C TYR A 291 4.37 -8.33 13.21
N VAL A 292 3.33 -8.76 12.48
CA VAL A 292 2.25 -9.56 13.06
C VAL A 292 2.77 -10.91 13.56
N GLU A 293 3.60 -11.59 12.77
CA GLU A 293 4.17 -12.88 13.16
C GLU A 293 5.03 -12.76 14.43
N LEU A 294 5.90 -11.75 14.51
CA LEU A 294 6.74 -11.49 15.67
C LEU A 294 5.89 -11.26 16.93
N LYS A 295 4.84 -10.44 16.81
CA LYS A 295 3.94 -10.13 17.93
C LYS A 295 3.13 -11.34 18.38
N THR A 296 2.74 -12.24 17.47
CA THR A 296 2.08 -13.49 17.82
C THR A 296 3.02 -14.47 18.55
N LYS A 297 4.29 -14.55 18.14
CA LYS A 297 5.29 -15.38 18.83
C LYS A 297 5.61 -14.85 20.23
N ASP A 298 5.80 -13.54 20.38
CA ASP A 298 6.01 -12.90 21.70
C ASP A 298 4.82 -13.13 22.63
N ARG A 299 3.58 -12.99 22.13
CA ARG A 299 2.38 -13.27 22.91
C ARG A 299 2.28 -14.74 23.32
N ALA A 300 2.49 -15.67 22.38
CA ALA A 300 2.44 -17.11 22.67
C ALA A 300 3.53 -17.52 23.67
N LEU A 301 4.73 -16.92 23.57
CA LEU A 301 5.82 -17.13 24.52
C LEU A 301 5.42 -16.63 25.92
N ARG A 302 4.90 -15.40 26.05
CA ARG A 302 4.44 -14.85 27.33
C ARG A 302 3.30 -15.66 27.94
N GLU A 303 2.32 -16.06 27.13
CA GLU A 303 1.20 -16.89 27.60
C GLU A 303 1.69 -18.26 28.09
N SER A 304 2.66 -18.87 27.39
CA SER A 304 3.29 -20.12 27.82
C SER A 304 4.12 -19.95 29.10
N GLU A 305 4.89 -18.86 29.21
CA GLU A 305 5.72 -18.56 30.39
C GLU A 305 4.86 -18.34 31.63
N ILE A 306 3.80 -17.54 31.52
CA ILE A 306 2.83 -17.31 32.61
C ILE A 306 2.17 -18.62 33.00
N LYS A 307 1.69 -19.41 32.03
CA LYS A 307 1.05 -20.70 32.29
C LYS A 307 1.98 -21.66 33.02
N PHE A 308 3.24 -21.79 32.59
CA PHE A 308 4.21 -22.66 33.24
C PHE A 308 4.56 -22.15 34.64
N ARG A 309 4.83 -20.85 34.81
CA ARG A 309 5.12 -20.24 36.11
C ARG A 309 3.98 -20.47 37.10
N SER A 310 2.73 -20.22 36.71
CA SER A 310 1.56 -20.45 37.57
C SER A 310 1.40 -21.93 37.96
N LEU A 311 1.64 -22.87 37.05
CA LEU A 311 1.56 -24.31 37.37
C LEU A 311 2.63 -24.72 38.39
N VAL A 312 3.85 -24.20 38.27
CA VAL A 312 4.96 -24.53 39.16
C VAL A 312 4.80 -23.84 40.52
N GLU A 313 4.46 -22.55 40.55
CA GLU A 313 4.32 -21.78 41.79
C GLU A 313 3.14 -22.23 42.66
N HIS A 314 2.05 -22.71 42.05
CA HIS A 314 0.86 -23.23 42.75
C HIS A 314 0.81 -24.76 42.85
N SER A 315 1.93 -25.46 42.59
CA SER A 315 2.00 -26.92 42.72
C SER A 315 1.86 -27.35 44.18
N LEU A 316 1.14 -28.45 44.42
CA LEU A 316 1.06 -29.09 45.74
C LEU A 316 2.34 -29.86 46.13
N ALA A 317 3.21 -30.11 45.14
CA ALA A 317 4.53 -30.69 45.33
C ALA A 317 5.61 -29.60 45.34
N GLY A 318 6.67 -29.82 46.12
CA GLY A 318 7.86 -28.96 46.08
C GLY A 318 8.62 -29.22 44.80
N VAL A 319 8.76 -28.22 43.93
CA VAL A 319 9.51 -28.32 42.67
C VAL A 319 10.85 -27.65 42.84
N TYR A 320 11.91 -28.27 42.33
CA TYR A 320 13.27 -27.74 42.41
C TYR A 320 14.08 -28.01 41.15
N LEU A 321 15.11 -27.20 40.94
CA LEU A 321 16.14 -27.39 39.92
C LEU A 321 17.51 -27.35 40.58
N ILE A 322 18.36 -28.34 40.28
CA ILE A 322 19.73 -28.46 40.78
C ILE A 322 20.70 -28.36 39.61
N GLN A 323 21.73 -27.53 39.75
CA GLN A 323 22.87 -27.47 38.84
C GLN A 323 24.12 -27.14 39.64
N ASP A 324 25.24 -27.80 39.32
CA ASP A 324 26.52 -27.66 40.03
C ASP A 324 26.41 -28.00 41.53
N GLY A 325 25.53 -28.95 41.89
CA GLY A 325 25.32 -29.41 43.27
C GLY A 325 24.42 -28.49 44.13
N LEU A 326 23.98 -27.35 43.60
CA LEU A 326 23.18 -26.35 44.31
C LEU A 326 21.77 -26.24 43.75
N PHE A 327 20.80 -25.88 44.60
CA PHE A 327 19.47 -25.49 44.15
C PHE A 327 19.54 -24.15 43.39
N ARG A 328 19.14 -24.14 42.12
CA ARG A 328 19.03 -22.93 41.28
C ARG A 328 17.62 -22.38 41.21
N TYR A 329 16.64 -23.21 41.53
CA TYR A 329 15.24 -22.83 41.60
C TYR A 329 14.53 -23.73 42.61
N VAL A 330 13.62 -23.14 43.39
CA VAL A 330 12.65 -23.84 44.22
C VAL A 330 11.32 -23.10 44.13
N ASN A 331 10.19 -23.81 44.10
CA ASN A 331 8.87 -23.19 44.16
C ASN A 331 8.46 -22.87 45.61
N PRO A 332 7.40 -22.08 45.84
CA PRO A 332 6.94 -21.74 47.19
C PRO A 332 6.62 -22.97 48.06
N ARG A 333 6.02 -24.00 47.45
CA ARG A 333 5.67 -25.23 48.16
C ARG A 333 6.88 -25.97 48.72
N PHE A 334 8.02 -25.94 48.02
CA PHE A 334 9.29 -26.46 48.54
C PHE A 334 9.67 -25.74 49.84
N CYS A 335 9.64 -24.41 49.85
CA CYS A 335 9.98 -23.62 51.02
C CYS A 335 9.03 -23.92 52.20
N GLU A 336 7.73 -24.03 51.94
CA GLU A 336 6.73 -24.40 52.96
C GLU A 336 7.03 -25.77 53.60
N VAL A 337 7.32 -26.78 52.78
CA VAL A 337 7.57 -28.16 53.24
C VAL A 337 8.82 -28.23 54.12
N PHE A 338 9.88 -27.50 53.75
CA PHE A 338 11.13 -27.47 54.51
C PHE A 338 11.18 -26.42 55.62
N GLY A 339 10.18 -25.53 55.72
CA GLY A 339 10.09 -24.49 56.74
C GLY A 339 11.00 -23.28 56.50
N TYR A 340 11.30 -22.96 55.24
CA TYR A 340 12.03 -21.74 54.86
C TYR A 340 11.06 -20.61 54.52
N ASN A 341 11.40 -19.37 54.89
CA ASN A 341 10.51 -18.22 54.67
C ASN A 341 10.54 -17.70 53.24
N SER A 342 11.67 -17.88 52.53
CA SER A 342 11.78 -17.47 51.13
C SER A 342 12.77 -18.34 50.34
N PRO A 343 12.60 -18.46 49.00
CA PRO A 343 13.52 -19.21 48.13
C PRO A 343 14.98 -18.75 48.21
N GLU A 344 15.22 -17.46 48.48
CA GLU A 344 16.55 -16.84 48.57
C GLU A 344 17.41 -17.39 49.71
N GLU A 345 16.82 -18.07 50.71
CA GLU A 345 17.56 -18.76 51.77
C GLU A 345 18.21 -20.07 51.27
N ILE A 346 17.73 -20.61 50.15
CA ILE A 346 18.09 -21.93 49.63
C ILE A 346 18.84 -21.80 48.29
N ILE A 347 18.30 -20.98 47.38
CA ILE A 347 18.84 -20.80 46.04
C ILE A 347 20.29 -20.33 46.12
N ASP A 348 21.16 -21.01 45.37
CA ASP A 348 22.61 -20.79 45.27
C ASP A 348 23.40 -20.91 46.59
N LYS A 349 22.75 -21.37 47.68
CA LYS A 349 23.35 -21.47 49.02
C LYS A 349 23.36 -22.89 49.57
N LYS A 350 22.38 -23.71 49.18
CA LYS A 350 22.21 -25.08 49.67
C LYS A 350 22.13 -26.07 48.53
N GLY A 351 22.63 -27.27 48.78
CA GLY A 351 22.47 -28.45 47.96
C GLY A 351 21.58 -29.51 48.61
N PRO A 352 21.29 -30.61 47.90
CA PRO A 352 20.44 -31.70 48.41
C PRO A 352 20.93 -32.33 49.72
N LEU A 353 22.25 -32.38 49.95
CA LEU A 353 22.85 -32.96 51.16
C LEU A 353 22.60 -32.10 52.40
N ASP A 354 22.48 -30.78 52.26
CA ASP A 354 22.25 -29.84 53.36
C ASP A 354 20.87 -29.98 54.01
N ILE A 355 19.93 -30.60 53.28
CA ILE A 355 18.53 -30.77 53.69
C ILE A 355 18.14 -32.25 53.80
N THR A 356 19.11 -33.15 53.72
CA THR A 356 18.92 -34.60 53.83
C THR A 356 19.67 -35.14 55.04
N ARG A 357 19.06 -36.10 55.76
CA ARG A 357 19.71 -36.77 56.88
C ARG A 357 20.94 -37.54 56.40
N SER A 358 22.01 -37.50 57.19
CA SER A 358 23.29 -38.15 56.84
C SER A 358 23.23 -39.64 56.56
N SER A 359 22.25 -40.37 57.13
CA SER A 359 22.03 -41.79 56.84
C SER A 359 21.67 -42.06 55.38
N ASP A 360 21.10 -41.06 54.69
CA ASP A 360 20.53 -41.21 53.35
C ASP A 360 21.39 -40.48 52.29
N TRP A 361 22.54 -39.90 52.68
CA TRP A 361 23.49 -39.27 51.76
C TRP A 361 23.98 -40.20 50.64
N PRO A 362 24.32 -41.49 50.88
CA PRO A 362 24.73 -42.39 49.80
C PRO A 362 23.69 -42.49 48.68
N VAL A 363 22.40 -42.52 49.05
CA VAL A 363 21.28 -42.56 48.09
C VAL A 363 21.16 -41.24 47.32
N VAL A 364 21.42 -40.11 47.97
CA VAL A 364 21.36 -38.79 47.32
C VAL A 364 22.58 -38.52 46.42
N GLU A 365 23.75 -39.11 46.72
CA GLU A 365 24.98 -38.95 45.92
C GLU A 365 25.08 -39.93 44.74
N GLU A 366 24.62 -41.18 44.91
CA GLU A 366 24.72 -42.21 43.87
C GLU A 366 23.72 -41.98 42.73
N ASN A 367 22.52 -41.46 43.05
CA ASN A 367 21.44 -41.29 42.08
C ASN A 367 21.70 -40.22 40.99
N PRO A 368 22.31 -39.04 41.28
CA PRO A 368 22.69 -38.08 40.26
C PRO A 368 23.69 -38.63 39.24
N GLY A 369 24.70 -39.40 39.67
CA GLY A 369 25.73 -39.98 38.79
C GLY A 369 25.14 -40.93 37.75
N ARG A 370 24.30 -41.87 38.20
CA ARG A 370 23.59 -42.82 37.33
C ARG A 370 22.62 -42.14 36.36
N ARG A 371 22.06 -40.98 36.74
CA ARG A 371 21.24 -40.14 35.85
C ARG A 371 22.11 -39.42 34.82
N TYR A 372 23.22 -38.80 35.20
CA TYR A 372 24.13 -38.10 34.27
C TYR A 372 24.70 -39.01 33.18
N GLU A 373 24.91 -40.29 33.50
CA GLU A 373 25.38 -41.32 32.56
C GLU A 373 24.27 -41.92 31.68
N GLY A 374 23.00 -41.56 31.92
CA GLY A 374 21.85 -41.96 31.10
C GLY A 374 21.30 -43.36 31.41
N GLU A 375 21.68 -43.97 32.53
CA GLU A 375 21.26 -45.34 32.89
C GLU A 375 19.76 -45.43 33.28
N VAL A 376 19.16 -44.34 33.76
CA VAL A 376 17.75 -44.27 34.17
C VAL A 376 17.15 -42.89 33.89
N GLU A 377 15.99 -42.82 33.20
CA GLU A 377 15.32 -41.53 32.86
C GLU A 377 14.68 -40.83 34.07
N SER A 378 14.23 -41.60 35.06
CA SER A 378 13.67 -41.06 36.31
C SER A 378 13.87 -42.05 37.45
N ILE A 379 14.21 -41.56 38.65
CA ILE A 379 14.33 -42.39 39.85
C ILE A 379 13.41 -41.82 40.92
N ASN A 380 12.55 -42.67 41.48
CA ASN A 380 11.74 -42.39 42.65
C ASN A 380 12.36 -43.09 43.87
N TYR A 381 12.62 -42.34 44.92
CA TYR A 381 13.08 -42.88 46.20
C TYR A 381 12.52 -42.08 47.38
N VAL A 382 12.37 -42.77 48.51
CA VAL A 382 11.98 -42.18 49.77
C VAL A 382 13.23 -41.91 50.60
N LEU A 383 13.33 -40.71 51.15
CA LEU A 383 14.44 -40.31 52.00
C LEU A 383 13.97 -39.50 53.21
N LYS A 384 14.83 -39.41 54.22
CA LYS A 384 14.63 -38.59 55.41
C LYS A 384 15.19 -37.19 55.20
N ALA A 385 14.30 -36.24 54.99
CA ALA A 385 14.62 -34.83 54.87
C ALA A 385 14.71 -34.16 56.24
N VAL A 386 15.45 -33.07 56.31
CA VAL A 386 15.64 -32.24 57.52
C VAL A 386 15.10 -30.85 57.23
N LYS A 387 14.11 -30.41 58.02
CA LYS A 387 13.56 -29.04 57.95
C LYS A 387 14.55 -28.02 58.52
N ALA A 388 14.31 -26.73 58.26
CA ALA A 388 15.11 -25.62 58.80
C ALA A 388 15.18 -25.61 60.34
N ASN A 389 14.14 -26.11 61.03
CA ASN A 389 14.09 -26.24 62.49
C ASN A 389 14.77 -27.51 63.03
N GLY A 390 15.32 -28.38 62.16
CA GLY A 390 15.96 -29.65 62.53
C GLY A 390 15.02 -30.86 62.61
N GLU A 391 13.72 -30.69 62.39
CA GLU A 391 12.74 -31.79 62.37
C GLU A 391 13.02 -32.73 61.17
N VAL A 392 13.01 -34.04 61.42
CA VAL A 392 13.21 -35.07 60.39
C VAL A 392 11.88 -35.62 59.93
N PHE A 393 11.65 -35.67 58.62
CA PHE A 393 10.42 -36.17 58.02
C PHE A 393 10.70 -36.98 56.75
N ASP A 394 9.76 -37.82 56.35
CA ASP A 394 9.90 -38.65 55.15
C ASP A 394 9.36 -37.91 53.92
N ILE A 395 10.19 -37.82 52.88
CA ILE A 395 9.77 -37.31 51.58
C ILE A 395 9.97 -38.36 50.49
N GLU A 396 9.10 -38.30 49.49
CA GLU A 396 9.23 -39.04 48.25
C GLU A 396 9.73 -38.09 47.16
N VAL A 397 10.84 -38.44 46.51
CA VAL A 397 11.54 -37.56 45.57
C VAL A 397 11.53 -38.17 44.18
N TYR A 398 11.17 -37.33 43.22
CA TYR A 398 11.20 -37.64 41.79
C TYR A 398 12.17 -36.68 41.12
N GLY A 399 13.06 -37.17 40.27
CA GLY A 399 13.97 -36.30 39.52
C GLY A 399 14.27 -36.87 38.14
N ALA A 400 14.41 -35.94 37.19
CA ALA A 400 14.76 -36.20 35.80
C ALA A 400 15.86 -35.23 35.37
N ASN A 401 16.66 -35.65 34.37
CA ASN A 401 17.65 -34.77 33.76
C ASN A 401 16.97 -33.70 32.92
N THR A 402 17.57 -32.52 32.91
CA THR A 402 17.18 -31.42 32.05
C THR A 402 18.40 -30.59 31.65
N LEU A 403 18.19 -29.61 30.79
CA LEU A 403 19.20 -28.61 30.47
C LEU A 403 18.77 -27.28 31.09
N PHE A 404 19.68 -26.68 31.86
CA PHE A 404 19.51 -25.34 32.38
C PHE A 404 20.71 -24.50 31.96
N ASN A 405 20.45 -23.36 31.31
CA ASN A 405 21.48 -22.52 30.69
C ASN A 405 22.45 -23.30 29.78
N GLY A 406 21.92 -24.26 29.01
CA GLY A 406 22.69 -25.07 28.06
C GLY A 406 23.63 -26.10 28.70
N ARG A 407 23.61 -26.23 30.04
CA ARG A 407 24.40 -27.22 30.78
C ARG A 407 23.49 -28.26 31.45
N PRO A 408 23.99 -29.48 31.70
CA PRO A 408 23.24 -30.49 32.44
C PRO A 408 22.74 -29.97 33.79
N ALA A 409 21.51 -30.32 34.13
CA ALA A 409 20.85 -30.00 35.39
C ALA A 409 19.85 -31.09 35.75
N VAL A 410 19.37 -31.10 36.98
CA VAL A 410 18.33 -32.02 37.45
C VAL A 410 17.11 -31.20 37.84
N ILE A 411 15.95 -31.50 37.24
CA ILE A 411 14.67 -30.99 37.71
C ILE A 411 13.98 -32.09 38.50
N GLY A 412 13.39 -31.74 39.63
CA GLY A 412 12.70 -32.70 40.45
C GLY A 412 11.52 -32.12 41.20
N MET A 413 10.72 -33.03 41.74
CA MET A 413 9.62 -32.74 42.64
C MET A 413 9.71 -33.61 43.88
N LEU A 414 9.22 -33.10 44.99
CA LEU A 414 9.13 -33.82 46.25
C LEU A 414 7.75 -33.69 46.88
N LEU A 415 7.38 -34.75 47.59
CA LEU A 415 6.11 -34.89 48.29
C LEU A 415 6.39 -35.30 49.73
N ASP A 416 5.79 -34.59 50.68
CA ASP A 416 5.71 -35.06 52.06
C ASP A 416 4.73 -36.24 52.12
N ILE A 417 5.20 -37.39 52.62
CA ILE A 417 4.43 -38.63 52.68
C ILE A 417 4.02 -39.01 54.10
N ALA A 418 4.15 -38.10 55.08
CA ALA A 418 3.75 -38.35 56.46
C ALA A 418 2.28 -38.77 56.57
N GLU A 419 1.38 -38.05 55.91
CA GLU A 419 -0.05 -38.35 55.92
C GLU A 419 -0.36 -39.66 55.19
N LYS A 420 0.28 -39.91 54.04
CA LYS A 420 0.14 -41.16 53.28
C LYS A 420 0.51 -42.37 54.15
N LYS A 421 1.65 -42.34 54.82
CA LYS A 421 2.09 -43.43 55.73
C LYS A 421 1.14 -43.61 56.91
N ARG A 422 0.63 -42.51 57.49
CA ARG A 422 -0.35 -42.58 58.58
C ARG A 422 -1.64 -43.27 58.14
N LEU A 423 -2.14 -42.94 56.96
CA LEU A 423 -3.35 -43.54 56.39
C LEU A 423 -3.14 -45.02 56.01
N GLU A 424 -1.99 -45.36 55.43
CA GLU A 424 -1.62 -46.74 55.11
C GLU A 424 -1.57 -47.62 56.38
N GLU A 425 -0.97 -47.12 57.47
CA GLU A 425 -0.93 -47.85 58.73
C GLU A 425 -2.33 -48.00 59.36
N GLN A 426 -3.16 -46.95 59.32
CA GLN A 426 -4.55 -47.03 59.78
C GLN A 426 -5.36 -48.07 59.00
N LEU A 427 -5.19 -48.12 57.69
CA LEU A 427 -5.83 -49.12 56.83
C LEU A 427 -5.36 -50.53 57.18
N ARG A 428 -4.05 -50.72 57.34
CA ARG A 428 -3.46 -52.01 57.73
C ARG A 428 -4.00 -52.52 59.06
N GLN A 429 -4.12 -51.63 60.06
CA GLN A 429 -4.71 -51.98 61.36
C GLN A 429 -6.20 -52.34 61.23
N SER A 430 -6.97 -51.59 60.43
CA SER A 430 -8.39 -51.87 60.18
C SER A 430 -8.59 -53.25 59.52
N GLN A 431 -7.81 -53.59 58.49
CA GLN A 431 -7.84 -54.89 57.81
C GLN A 431 -7.49 -56.06 58.75
N LYS A 432 -6.50 -55.85 59.64
CA LYS A 432 -6.14 -56.84 60.65
C LYS A 432 -7.30 -57.12 61.60
N LEU A 433 -7.98 -56.07 62.08
CA LEU A 433 -9.15 -56.20 62.94
C LEU A 433 -10.33 -56.87 62.24
N GLU A 434 -10.58 -56.55 60.97
CA GLU A 434 -11.60 -57.20 60.15
C GLU A 434 -11.34 -58.70 59.98
N SER A 435 -10.09 -59.08 59.68
CA SER A 435 -9.68 -60.48 59.52
C SER A 435 -9.87 -61.28 60.83
N ILE A 436 -9.51 -60.69 61.97
CA ILE A 436 -9.75 -61.29 63.31
C ILE A 436 -11.26 -61.43 63.56
N GLY A 437 -12.05 -60.43 63.22
CA GLY A 437 -13.51 -60.47 63.36
C GLY A 437 -14.18 -61.57 62.53
N LEU A 438 -13.77 -61.76 61.27
CA LEU A 438 -14.28 -62.82 60.39
C LEU A 438 -13.95 -64.22 60.93
N LEU A 439 -12.69 -64.44 61.35
CA LEU A 439 -12.25 -65.70 61.95
C LEU A 439 -13.01 -66.00 63.26
N ALA A 440 -13.15 -65.00 64.13
CA ALA A 440 -13.90 -65.15 65.38
C ALA A 440 -15.37 -65.51 65.14
N GLY A 441 -16.00 -64.96 64.10
CA GLY A 441 -17.39 -65.28 63.72
C GLY A 441 -17.57 -66.71 63.24
N GLY A 442 -16.68 -67.18 62.35
CA GLY A 442 -16.69 -68.57 61.86
C GLY A 442 -16.40 -69.58 62.97
N ILE A 443 -15.36 -69.32 63.77
CA ILE A 443 -15.00 -70.16 64.92
C ILE A 443 -16.15 -70.24 65.95
N ALA A 444 -16.77 -69.10 66.27
CA ALA A 444 -17.87 -69.08 67.23
C ALA A 444 -19.12 -69.83 66.71
N HIS A 445 -19.41 -69.76 65.40
CA HIS A 445 -20.46 -70.56 64.80
C HIS A 445 -20.19 -72.07 64.95
N ASP A 446 -18.97 -72.50 64.67
CA ASP A 446 -18.60 -73.93 64.75
C ASP A 446 -18.61 -74.45 66.20
N PHE A 447 -18.14 -73.65 67.16
CA PHE A 447 -18.28 -73.99 68.57
C PHE A 447 -19.75 -74.10 68.99
N ASN A 448 -20.62 -73.17 68.56
CA ASN A 448 -22.05 -73.25 68.85
C ASN A 448 -22.69 -74.53 68.29
N ASN A 449 -22.28 -74.99 67.11
CA ASN A 449 -22.76 -76.25 66.54
C ASN A 449 -22.38 -77.45 67.42
N ILE A 450 -21.13 -77.51 67.88
CA ILE A 450 -20.64 -78.56 68.77
C ILE A 450 -21.36 -78.51 70.12
N LEU A 451 -21.49 -77.32 70.70
CA LEU A 451 -22.16 -77.11 71.98
C LEU A 451 -23.64 -77.45 71.92
N MET A 452 -24.33 -77.14 70.82
CA MET A 452 -25.73 -77.51 70.62
C MET A 452 -25.91 -79.03 70.57
N ALA A 453 -25.00 -79.75 69.92
CA ALA A 453 -25.02 -81.21 69.89
C ALA A 453 -24.75 -81.82 71.28
N ILE A 454 -23.71 -81.35 71.97
CA ILE A 454 -23.39 -81.78 73.35
C ILE A 454 -24.58 -81.53 74.28
N THR A 455 -25.15 -80.32 74.23
CA THR A 455 -26.30 -79.93 75.05
C THR A 455 -27.54 -80.77 74.71
N GLY A 456 -27.80 -81.06 73.43
CA GLY A 456 -28.91 -81.89 72.99
C GLY A 456 -28.80 -83.33 73.49
N TYR A 457 -27.65 -84.00 73.30
CA TYR A 457 -27.44 -85.37 73.78
C TYR A 457 -27.45 -85.44 75.31
N ALA A 458 -26.79 -84.49 75.99
CA ALA A 458 -26.82 -84.39 77.44
C ALA A 458 -28.26 -84.22 77.97
N SER A 459 -29.07 -83.37 77.34
CA SER A 459 -30.48 -83.18 77.73
C SER A 459 -31.30 -84.46 77.58
N LEU A 460 -31.15 -85.18 76.46
CA LEU A 460 -31.83 -86.46 76.24
C LEU A 460 -31.40 -87.54 77.24
N LEU A 461 -30.10 -87.60 77.58
CA LEU A 461 -29.58 -88.48 78.62
C LEU A 461 -30.19 -88.13 79.99
N ASN A 462 -30.27 -86.84 80.33
CA ASN A 462 -30.86 -86.39 81.60
C ASN A 462 -32.32 -86.83 81.76
N MET A 463 -33.10 -86.80 80.66
CA MET A 463 -34.50 -87.23 80.65
C MET A 463 -34.67 -88.75 80.86
N LYS A 464 -33.73 -89.57 80.37
CA LYS A 464 -33.85 -91.04 80.40
C LYS A 464 -33.21 -91.71 81.63
N LEU A 465 -32.18 -91.10 82.22
CA LEU A 465 -31.47 -91.66 83.37
C LEU A 465 -32.37 -91.67 84.62
N LYS A 466 -32.35 -92.76 85.38
CA LYS A 466 -33.05 -92.87 86.69
C LYS A 466 -32.11 -92.69 87.88
N ASP A 467 -30.80 -92.85 87.68
CA ASP A 467 -29.77 -92.71 88.71
C ASP A 467 -29.46 -91.23 89.00
N ALA A 468 -29.58 -90.82 90.26
CA ALA A 468 -29.38 -89.44 90.71
C ALA A 468 -27.91 -88.97 90.62
N SER A 469 -26.94 -89.87 90.82
CA SER A 469 -25.51 -89.55 90.71
C SER A 469 -25.13 -89.29 89.25
N LEU A 470 -25.62 -90.13 88.32
CA LEU A 470 -25.38 -89.94 86.88
C LEU A 470 -26.08 -88.68 86.34
N ARG A 471 -27.29 -88.35 86.82
CA ARG A 471 -27.96 -87.07 86.48
C ARG A 471 -27.12 -85.86 86.90
N ASN A 472 -26.50 -85.88 88.08
CA ASN A 472 -25.67 -84.77 88.54
C ASN A 472 -24.46 -84.53 87.62
N HIS A 473 -23.86 -85.58 87.08
CA HIS A 473 -22.78 -85.45 86.08
C HIS A 473 -23.28 -84.83 84.77
N VAL A 474 -24.47 -85.22 84.30
CA VAL A 474 -25.09 -84.65 83.10
C VAL A 474 -25.43 -83.17 83.31
N ASP A 475 -25.92 -82.78 84.49
CA ASP A 475 -26.15 -81.39 84.86
C ASP A 475 -24.85 -80.56 84.83
N GLN A 476 -23.71 -81.13 85.22
CA GLN A 476 -22.41 -80.46 85.08
C GLN A 476 -22.00 -80.28 83.61
N ILE A 477 -22.28 -81.25 82.74
CA ILE A 477 -22.04 -81.13 81.29
C ILE A 477 -22.90 -80.00 80.71
N LEU A 478 -24.18 -79.92 81.09
CA LEU A 478 -25.08 -78.86 80.65
C LEU A 478 -24.60 -77.48 81.14
N LYS A 479 -24.25 -77.35 82.42
CA LYS A 479 -23.68 -76.10 82.98
C LYS A 479 -22.35 -75.70 82.34
N ALA A 480 -21.49 -76.66 82.01
CA ALA A 480 -20.23 -76.39 81.30
C ALA A 480 -20.48 -75.94 79.86
N SER A 481 -21.44 -76.57 79.17
CA SER A 481 -21.83 -76.22 77.80
C SER A 481 -22.45 -74.81 77.72
N ASP A 482 -23.28 -74.45 78.70
CA ASP A 482 -23.89 -73.12 78.80
C ASP A 482 -22.83 -72.03 79.07
N ARG A 483 -21.84 -72.30 79.93
CA ARG A 483 -20.70 -71.39 80.12
C ARG A 483 -19.87 -71.24 78.84
N ALA A 484 -19.62 -72.32 78.12
CA ALA A 484 -18.91 -72.27 76.84
C ALA A 484 -19.71 -71.48 75.79
N ALA A 485 -21.04 -71.64 75.74
CA ALA A 485 -21.92 -70.89 74.85
C ALA A 485 -21.87 -69.38 75.13
N ASN A 486 -21.88 -68.99 76.40
CA ASN A 486 -21.73 -67.58 76.80
C ASN A 486 -20.36 -67.00 76.41
N LEU A 487 -19.28 -67.77 76.51
CA LEU A 487 -17.95 -67.35 76.04
C LEU A 487 -17.92 -67.18 74.51
N THR A 488 -18.55 -68.09 73.75
CA THR A 488 -18.65 -67.95 72.30
C THR A 488 -19.51 -66.76 71.85
N HIS A 489 -20.51 -66.37 72.65
CA HIS A 489 -21.25 -65.13 72.42
C HIS A 489 -20.38 -63.88 72.58
N GLY A 490 -19.42 -63.87 73.52
CA GLY A 490 -18.43 -62.80 73.66
C GLY A 490 -17.52 -62.66 72.44
N LEU A 491 -17.12 -63.78 71.82
CA LEU A 491 -16.39 -63.79 70.55
C LEU A 491 -17.21 -63.23 69.38
N LEU A 492 -18.51 -63.53 69.31
CA LEU A 492 -19.42 -62.98 68.29
C LEU A 492 -19.61 -61.46 68.43
N ALA A 493 -19.57 -60.91 69.64
CA ALA A 493 -19.64 -59.47 69.88
C ALA A 493 -18.42 -58.72 69.32
N PHE A 494 -17.24 -59.36 69.26
CA PHE A 494 -16.06 -58.82 68.57
C PHE A 494 -16.14 -58.94 67.05
N SER A 495 -16.83 -59.96 66.54
CA SER A 495 -17.00 -60.23 65.10
C SER A 495 -18.04 -59.32 64.44
N ARG A 496 -19.13 -59.00 65.15
CA ARG A 496 -20.24 -58.21 64.60
C ARG A 496 -20.07 -56.72 64.94
N ARG A 497 -20.22 -55.85 63.93
CA ARG A 497 -20.42 -54.39 64.07
C ARG A 497 -21.79 -54.08 64.70
N GLN A 498 -22.14 -54.68 65.82
CA GLN A 498 -23.41 -54.40 66.48
C GLN A 498 -23.30 -53.03 67.15
N LEU A 499 -24.15 -52.08 66.73
CA LEU A 499 -24.30 -50.79 67.38
C LEU A 499 -24.60 -51.03 68.86
N LEU A 500 -23.63 -50.77 69.74
CA LEU A 500 -23.84 -50.83 71.18
C LEU A 500 -24.87 -49.75 71.53
N GLN A 501 -26.03 -50.15 72.05
CA GLN A 501 -27.01 -49.22 72.62
C GLN A 501 -26.76 -49.12 74.12
N PRO A 502 -26.05 -48.10 74.61
CA PRO A 502 -25.82 -47.93 76.04
C PRO A 502 -27.15 -47.69 76.76
N GLN A 503 -27.37 -48.42 77.85
CA GLN A 503 -28.53 -48.30 78.73
C GLN A 503 -28.06 -47.88 80.14
N PRO A 504 -28.79 -47.02 80.87
CA PRO A 504 -28.45 -46.69 82.25
C PRO A 504 -28.48 -47.94 83.14
N VAL A 505 -27.38 -48.23 83.83
CA VAL A 505 -27.25 -49.37 84.74
C VAL A 505 -26.90 -48.93 86.16
N TYR A 506 -27.50 -49.59 87.15
CA TYR A 506 -27.22 -49.34 88.56
C TYR A 506 -25.97 -50.08 89.01
N PHE A 507 -24.85 -49.35 89.11
CA PHE A 507 -23.52 -49.90 89.43
C PHE A 507 -23.48 -50.76 90.70
N GLY A 508 -24.23 -50.41 91.74
CA GLY A 508 -24.26 -51.16 93.01
C GLY A 508 -24.89 -52.56 92.92
N LYS A 509 -25.53 -52.92 91.80
CA LYS A 509 -25.98 -54.28 91.51
C LYS A 509 -24.88 -55.10 90.85
N ILE A 510 -24.16 -54.51 89.90
CA ILE A 510 -23.09 -55.17 89.13
C ILE A 510 -21.91 -55.57 90.03
N ILE A 511 -21.54 -54.72 91.00
CA ILE A 511 -20.42 -55.01 91.91
C ILE A 511 -20.75 -56.20 92.84
N ARG A 512 -22.00 -56.32 93.31
CA ARG A 512 -22.42 -57.45 94.18
C ARG A 512 -22.44 -58.80 93.45
N ASP A 513 -22.67 -58.79 92.15
CA ASP A 513 -22.63 -59.99 91.32
C ASP A 513 -21.18 -60.42 90.98
N PHE A 514 -20.18 -59.56 91.19
CA PHE A 514 -18.76 -59.83 90.93
C PHE A 514 -17.97 -60.38 92.16
N GLU A 515 -18.51 -60.27 93.38
CA GLU A 515 -17.83 -60.70 94.64
C GLU A 515 -18.26 -62.11 95.12
N LYS A 516 -18.20 -63.14 94.26
CA LYS A 516 -18.34 -64.54 94.72
C LYS A 516 -17.20 -65.44 94.31
#